data_AF-A0AAJ3DJ06-F1
#
_entry.id   AF-A0AAJ3DJ06-F1
#
_cell.length_a   1.000
_cell.length_b   1.000
_cell.length_c   1.000
_cell.angle_alpha   90.00
_cell.angle_beta   90.00
_cell.angle_gamma   90.00
#
_symmetry.space_group_name_H-M   'P 1'
#
loop_
_entity.id
_entity.type
_entity.pdbx_description
1 polymer ?
#
loop_
_entity_poly.entity_id
_entity_poly.type
_entity_poly.pdbx_seq_one_letter_code
_entity_poly.pdbx_strand_id
1 'polypeptide(L)'
;MTSDLELSVRNAAAMWTALAESRGHRLLRRPGFLAVLGDAPAGLRILLRDPDPSPDDRAALAALVRGRTGPVVVEDQYACLDLADLGLTPRTLPVMIRRPGPVPDPSLPVTPVEHDHQLAVAEDVVVHAFPLEPFQPYRPGQAFPRALLDRPEVRFFLVHRDVAGATGPAATPAGACLTVRDEGVGLYWMTSLPAHRSQGVGRALLHGVLARFGDAPMTLTAARAGRPLYDSLGFIPVADATWWG
;
A
#
# COMPACT_ATOMS: atom_id res chain seq x y z
N MET A 1 -6.28 11.28 21.81
CA MET A 1 -6.31 11.66 20.38
C MET A 1 -5.22 10.84 19.71
N THR A 2 -5.55 9.99 18.75
CA THR A 2 -4.58 9.13 18.04
C THR A 2 -3.55 10.00 17.33
N SER A 3 -2.26 9.68 17.44
CA SER A 3 -1.21 10.39 16.70
C SER A 3 -1.25 10.07 15.21
N ASP A 4 -0.62 10.90 14.38
CA ASP A 4 -0.62 10.70 12.91
C ASP A 4 0.14 9.43 12.49
N LEU A 5 1.18 9.08 13.24
CA LEU A 5 1.90 7.84 13.04
C LEU A 5 1.05 6.63 13.43
N GLU A 6 0.34 6.70 14.57
CA GLU A 6 -0.58 5.64 14.98
C GLU A 6 -1.72 5.44 13.97
N LEU A 7 -2.24 6.51 13.37
CA LEU A 7 -3.22 6.42 12.28
C LEU A 7 -2.65 5.63 11.08
N SER A 8 -1.40 5.90 10.70
CA SER A 8 -0.71 5.17 9.62
C SER A 8 -0.51 3.69 9.97
N VAL A 9 -0.02 3.39 11.18
CA VAL A 9 0.22 2.02 11.65
C VAL A 9 -1.07 1.21 11.69
N ARG A 10 -2.15 1.80 12.22
CA ARG A 10 -3.48 1.16 12.25
C ARG A 10 -3.99 0.89 10.84
N ASN A 11 -3.86 1.85 9.94
CA ASN A 11 -4.32 1.66 8.57
C ASN A 11 -3.51 0.58 7.83
N ALA A 12 -2.18 0.55 8.01
CA ALA A 12 -1.34 -0.52 7.48
C ALA A 12 -1.76 -1.90 8.03
N ALA A 13 -2.09 -1.98 9.32
CA ALA A 13 -2.59 -3.21 9.93
C ALA A 13 -3.93 -3.65 9.33
N ALA A 14 -4.84 -2.70 9.05
CA ALA A 14 -6.10 -2.97 8.37
C ALA A 14 -5.87 -3.50 6.94
N MET A 15 -4.97 -2.87 6.18
CA MET A 15 -4.64 -3.31 4.82
C MET A 15 -4.06 -4.73 4.79
N TRP A 16 -3.07 -5.02 5.64
CA TRP A 16 -2.47 -6.35 5.69
C TRP A 16 -3.42 -7.42 6.21
N THR A 17 -4.30 -7.06 7.15
CA THR A 17 -5.36 -7.96 7.61
C THR A 17 -6.32 -8.29 6.48
N ALA A 18 -6.81 -7.27 5.76
CA ALA A 18 -7.73 -7.45 4.64
C ALA A 18 -7.13 -8.34 3.55
N LEU A 19 -5.88 -8.09 3.19
CA LEU A 19 -5.18 -8.86 2.18
C LEU A 19 -4.94 -10.31 2.62
N ALA A 20 -4.53 -10.52 3.87
CA ALA A 20 -4.29 -11.84 4.41
C ALA A 20 -5.58 -12.68 4.43
N GLU A 21 -6.67 -12.12 4.94
CA GLU A 21 -7.96 -12.79 5.00
C GLU A 21 -8.49 -13.12 3.60
N SER A 22 -8.40 -12.19 2.65
CA SER A 22 -8.85 -12.43 1.28
C SER A 22 -7.97 -13.42 0.51
N ARG A 23 -6.69 -13.60 0.88
CA ARG A 23 -5.80 -14.63 0.31
C ARG A 23 -5.82 -15.96 1.09
N GLY A 24 -6.52 -16.02 2.23
CA GLY A 24 -6.50 -17.20 3.12
C GLY A 24 -5.17 -17.40 3.87
N HIS A 25 -4.36 -16.34 4.01
CA HIS A 25 -3.09 -16.40 4.73
C HIS A 25 -3.29 -16.36 6.25
N ARG A 26 -2.38 -17.01 6.97
CA ARG A 26 -2.43 -17.03 8.44
C ARG A 26 -1.98 -15.68 8.99
N LEU A 27 -2.76 -15.14 9.92
CA LEU A 27 -2.42 -13.96 10.69
C LEU A 27 -1.95 -14.35 12.09
N LEU A 28 -0.83 -13.78 12.51
CA LEU A 28 -0.38 -13.82 13.91
C LEU A 28 -0.46 -12.41 14.47
N ARG A 29 -1.26 -12.23 15.53
CA ARG A 29 -1.45 -10.95 16.21
C ARG A 29 -0.78 -11.00 17.56
N ARG A 30 0.10 -10.05 17.82
CA ARG A 30 0.76 -9.83 19.10
C ARG A 30 0.63 -8.36 19.51
N PRO A 31 0.86 -8.00 20.79
CA PRO A 31 0.83 -6.60 21.21
C PRO A 31 1.82 -5.75 20.40
N GLY A 32 3.08 -6.19 20.31
CA GLY A 32 4.13 -5.46 19.60
C GLY A 32 4.02 -5.46 18.07
N PHE A 33 3.39 -6.48 17.44
CA PHE A 33 3.37 -6.57 15.97
C PHE A 33 2.20 -7.40 15.41
N LEU A 34 1.92 -7.19 14.12
CA LEU A 34 1.09 -8.04 13.27
C LEU A 34 1.97 -8.76 12.25
N ALA A 35 1.80 -10.07 12.08
CA ALA A 35 2.47 -10.81 11.02
C ALA A 35 1.46 -11.50 10.09
N VAL A 36 1.69 -11.37 8.78
CA VAL A 36 1.04 -12.14 7.72
C VAL A 36 2.01 -13.22 7.26
N LEU A 37 1.60 -14.47 7.41
CA LEU A 37 2.36 -15.63 6.97
C LEU A 37 1.77 -16.08 5.63
N GLY A 38 2.31 -15.52 4.56
CA GLY A 38 1.91 -15.80 3.19
C GLY A 38 2.50 -17.10 2.64
N ASP A 39 2.03 -17.46 1.46
CA ASP A 39 2.62 -18.49 0.62
C ASP A 39 3.97 -18.04 0.01
N ALA A 40 4.57 -18.87 -0.85
CA ALA A 40 5.89 -18.57 -1.42
C ALA A 40 5.96 -17.21 -2.17
N PRO A 41 4.97 -16.82 -2.99
CA PRO A 41 4.89 -15.48 -3.57
C PRO A 41 4.73 -14.35 -2.54
N ALA A 42 3.79 -14.47 -1.59
CA ALA A 42 3.50 -13.37 -0.68
C ALA A 42 4.53 -13.22 0.47
N GLY A 43 5.20 -14.31 0.82
CA GLY A 43 6.23 -14.36 1.85
C GLY A 43 5.75 -13.95 3.24
N LEU A 44 6.69 -13.55 4.08
CA LEU A 44 6.44 -13.08 5.44
C LEU A 44 6.34 -11.55 5.46
N ARG A 45 5.22 -11.01 5.93
CA ARG A 45 5.08 -9.59 6.24
C ARG A 45 4.96 -9.41 7.74
N ILE A 46 5.75 -8.52 8.32
CA ILE A 46 5.62 -8.12 9.73
C ILE A 46 5.44 -6.61 9.78
N LEU A 47 4.43 -6.14 10.50
CA LEU A 47 4.18 -4.73 10.78
C LEU A 47 4.33 -4.50 12.27
N LEU A 48 5.28 -3.64 12.65
CA LEU A 48 5.43 -3.21 14.02
C LEU A 48 4.27 -2.31 14.43
N ARG A 49 3.69 -2.57 15.60
CA ARG A 49 2.51 -1.87 16.12
C ARG A 49 2.81 -1.03 17.35
N ASP A 50 3.84 -1.40 18.10
CA ASP A 50 4.27 -0.73 19.32
C ASP A 50 5.68 -0.12 19.09
N PRO A 51 5.93 1.15 19.47
CA PRO A 51 7.26 1.74 19.41
C PRO A 51 8.27 1.09 20.38
N ASP A 52 7.82 0.37 21.41
CA ASP A 52 8.66 -0.38 22.33
C ASP A 52 8.14 -1.82 22.50
N PRO A 53 8.28 -2.69 21.48
CA PRO A 53 7.83 -4.07 21.59
C PRO A 53 8.60 -4.78 22.71
N SER A 54 7.86 -5.57 23.49
CA SER A 54 8.40 -6.35 24.60
C SER A 54 9.53 -7.29 24.14
N PRO A 55 10.44 -7.72 25.04
CA PRO A 55 11.46 -8.70 24.71
C PRO A 55 10.90 -10.00 24.10
N ASP A 56 9.72 -10.44 24.56
CA ASP A 56 9.02 -11.60 24.02
C ASP A 56 8.51 -11.36 22.59
N ASP A 57 7.95 -10.17 22.31
CA ASP A 57 7.57 -9.78 20.95
C ASP A 57 8.78 -9.72 20.01
N ARG A 58 9.90 -9.13 20.46
CA ARG A 58 11.15 -9.07 19.67
C ARG A 58 11.70 -10.48 19.39
N ALA A 59 11.68 -11.37 20.38
CA ALA A 59 12.09 -12.76 20.22
C ALA A 59 11.19 -13.53 19.24
N ALA A 60 9.86 -13.37 19.36
CA ALA A 60 8.90 -13.99 18.45
C ALA A 60 9.05 -13.48 17.01
N LEU A 61 9.23 -12.18 16.82
CA LEU A 61 9.53 -11.57 15.52
C LEU A 61 10.79 -12.18 14.91
N ALA A 62 11.89 -12.22 15.67
CA ALA A 62 13.15 -12.77 15.20
C ALA A 62 13.02 -14.27 14.83
N ALA A 63 12.25 -15.04 15.60
CA ALA A 63 11.98 -16.44 15.29
C ALA A 63 11.22 -16.61 13.96
N LEU A 64 10.20 -15.77 13.69
CA LEU A 64 9.50 -15.77 12.41
C LEU A 64 10.43 -15.44 11.24
N VAL A 65 11.27 -14.42 11.40
CA VAL A 65 12.25 -14.03 10.37
C VAL A 65 13.24 -15.15 10.09
N ARG A 66 13.77 -15.83 11.12
CA ARG A 66 14.70 -16.97 10.93
C ARG A 66 14.02 -18.17 10.29
N GLY A 67 12.75 -18.43 10.62
CA GLY A 67 11.97 -19.55 10.10
C GLY A 67 11.23 -19.26 8.79
N ARG A 68 11.47 -18.10 8.16
CA ARG A 68 10.74 -17.68 6.96
C ARG A 68 10.95 -18.61 5.78
N THR A 69 9.93 -18.71 4.93
CA THR A 69 10.00 -19.29 3.59
C THR A 69 9.68 -18.19 2.58
N GLY A 70 10.60 -17.91 1.65
CA GLY A 70 10.40 -16.84 0.66
C GLY A 70 10.80 -15.45 1.17
N PRO A 71 10.33 -14.37 0.49
CA PRO A 71 10.70 -13.00 0.84
C PRO A 71 10.17 -12.61 2.22
N VAL A 72 10.86 -11.69 2.89
CA VAL A 72 10.40 -11.08 4.13
C VAL A 72 10.43 -9.58 4.02
N VAL A 73 9.42 -8.93 4.58
CA VAL A 73 9.47 -7.50 4.85
C VAL A 73 9.00 -7.23 6.28
N VAL A 74 9.80 -6.48 7.04
CA VAL A 74 9.40 -5.91 8.32
C VAL A 74 9.23 -4.40 8.15
N GLU A 75 8.00 -3.92 8.35
CA GLU A 75 7.65 -2.51 8.42
C GLU A 75 7.79 -2.01 9.86
N ASP A 76 8.88 -1.30 10.12
CA ASP A 76 9.13 -0.61 11.37
C ASP A 76 8.88 0.89 11.18
N GLN A 77 7.62 1.30 11.37
CA GLN A 77 7.24 2.71 11.22
C GLN A 77 7.80 3.61 12.33
N TYR A 78 8.32 3.03 13.41
CA TYR A 78 8.90 3.73 14.55
C TYR A 78 10.43 3.83 14.48
N ALA A 79 11.06 3.11 13.53
CA ALA A 79 12.51 3.01 13.36
C ALA A 79 13.24 2.62 14.66
N CYS A 80 12.68 1.69 15.42
CA CYS A 80 13.18 1.27 16.74
C CYS A 80 13.76 -0.16 16.79
N LEU A 81 13.75 -0.88 15.66
CA LEU A 81 14.37 -2.19 15.52
C LEU A 81 15.71 -2.09 14.79
N ASP A 82 16.65 -2.95 15.18
CA ASP A 82 17.80 -3.32 14.34
C ASP A 82 17.67 -4.81 14.01
N LEU A 83 17.53 -5.13 12.72
CA LEU A 83 17.37 -6.49 12.22
C LEU A 83 18.52 -6.90 11.28
N ALA A 84 19.63 -6.16 11.28
CA ALA A 84 20.81 -6.49 10.47
C ALA A 84 21.38 -7.87 10.83
N ASP A 85 21.38 -8.23 12.12
CA ASP A 85 21.83 -9.55 12.61
C ASP A 85 20.94 -10.71 12.13
N LEU A 86 19.74 -10.41 11.61
CA LEU A 86 18.86 -11.40 10.95
C LEU A 86 19.07 -11.46 9.43
N GLY A 87 20.09 -10.76 8.93
CA GLY A 87 20.46 -10.68 7.52
C GLY A 87 19.53 -9.79 6.70
N LEU A 88 18.80 -8.86 7.33
CA LEU A 88 17.90 -7.95 6.64
C LEU A 88 18.58 -6.61 6.35
N THR A 89 18.28 -6.02 5.19
CA THR A 89 18.80 -4.71 4.81
C THR A 89 17.76 -3.63 5.06
N PRO A 90 18.11 -2.52 5.74
CA PRO A 90 17.17 -1.43 5.98
C PRO A 90 17.00 -0.55 4.73
N ARG A 91 15.78 -0.04 4.55
CA ARG A 91 15.46 1.06 3.62
C ARG A 91 14.59 2.07 4.34
N THR A 92 15.00 3.34 4.33
CA THR A 92 14.21 4.41 4.93
C THR A 92 13.17 4.93 3.94
N LEU A 93 11.91 4.98 4.38
CA LEU A 93 10.81 5.56 3.61
C LEU A 93 9.98 6.48 4.52
N PRO A 94 9.69 7.73 4.11
CA PRO A 94 8.88 8.63 4.92
C PRO A 94 7.42 8.16 4.95
N VAL A 95 6.86 8.09 6.15
CA VAL A 95 5.42 8.04 6.39
C VAL A 95 4.89 9.46 6.29
N MET A 96 3.85 9.65 5.49
CA MET A 96 3.27 10.95 5.22
C MET A 96 1.77 10.93 5.53
N ILE A 97 1.26 12.07 5.98
CA ILE A 97 -0.16 12.30 6.21
C ILE A 97 -0.65 13.55 5.49
N ARG A 98 -1.89 13.53 5.02
CA ARG A 98 -2.63 14.71 4.57
C ARG A 98 -3.90 14.82 5.38
N ARG A 99 -4.16 15.99 5.96
CA ARG A 99 -5.43 16.28 6.65
C ARG A 99 -6.57 16.54 5.66
N PRO A 100 -7.83 16.39 6.08
CA PRO A 100 -8.99 16.83 5.32
C PRO A 100 -8.81 18.26 4.80
N GLY A 101 -9.24 18.51 3.57
CA GLY A 101 -9.08 19.80 2.94
C GLY A 101 -9.44 19.77 1.46
N PRO A 102 -9.66 20.94 0.83
CA PRO A 102 -10.12 21.04 -0.55
C PRO A 102 -9.15 20.38 -1.53
N VAL A 103 -9.71 19.83 -2.60
CA VAL A 103 -8.99 19.11 -3.65
C VAL A 103 -9.53 19.57 -4.99
N PRO A 104 -8.68 19.88 -5.97
CA PRO A 104 -9.15 20.15 -7.33
C PRO A 104 -9.73 18.90 -7.97
N ASP A 105 -10.61 19.08 -8.95
CA ASP A 105 -11.09 17.95 -9.75
C ASP A 105 -9.91 17.24 -10.45
N PRO A 106 -10.00 15.90 -10.63
CA PRO A 106 -8.98 15.17 -11.34
C PRO A 106 -8.96 15.56 -12.82
N SER A 107 -7.76 15.77 -13.37
CA SER A 107 -7.58 16.15 -14.79
C SER A 107 -7.80 14.99 -15.76
N LEU A 108 -7.97 13.77 -15.27
CA LEU A 108 -8.30 12.57 -16.04
C LEU A 108 -9.41 11.80 -15.31
N PRO A 109 -10.30 11.10 -16.02
CA PRO A 109 -11.31 10.25 -15.38
C PRO A 109 -10.65 9.20 -14.48
N VAL A 110 -11.07 9.16 -13.22
CA VAL A 110 -10.68 8.13 -12.25
C VAL A 110 -11.87 7.22 -12.00
N THR A 111 -11.76 5.96 -12.40
CA THR A 111 -12.87 5.01 -12.34
C THR A 111 -12.70 4.12 -11.10
N PRO A 112 -13.71 4.03 -10.22
CA PRO A 112 -13.72 3.02 -9.16
C PRO A 112 -13.80 1.62 -9.77
N VAL A 113 -13.13 0.67 -9.14
CA VAL A 113 -13.19 -0.74 -9.51
C VAL A 113 -14.31 -1.40 -8.71
N GLU A 114 -15.30 -1.93 -9.41
CA GLU A 114 -16.52 -2.52 -8.84
C GLU A 114 -16.72 -3.98 -9.28
N HIS A 115 -15.96 -4.44 -10.27
CA HIS A 115 -16.13 -5.74 -10.90
C HIS A 115 -14.80 -6.50 -11.04
N ASP A 116 -14.89 -7.83 -11.03
CA ASP A 116 -13.75 -8.75 -11.12
C ASP A 116 -12.80 -8.44 -12.29
N HIS A 117 -13.35 -8.14 -13.47
CA HIS A 117 -12.54 -7.83 -14.65
C HIS A 117 -11.76 -6.51 -14.50
N GLN A 118 -12.30 -5.53 -13.78
CA GLN A 118 -11.60 -4.27 -13.48
C GLN A 118 -10.52 -4.52 -12.42
N LEU A 119 -10.78 -5.40 -11.45
CA LEU A 119 -9.79 -5.75 -10.43
C LEU A 119 -8.57 -6.40 -11.07
N ALA A 120 -8.78 -7.32 -12.02
CA ALA A 120 -7.70 -7.94 -12.79
C ALA A 120 -6.87 -6.89 -13.56
N VAL A 121 -7.48 -5.83 -14.08
CA VAL A 121 -6.74 -4.72 -14.73
C VAL A 121 -5.94 -3.91 -13.71
N ALA A 122 -6.52 -3.59 -12.55
CA ALA A 122 -5.81 -2.85 -11.50
C ALA A 122 -4.63 -3.65 -10.93
N GLU A 123 -4.83 -4.95 -10.73
CA GLU A 123 -3.79 -5.87 -10.30
C GLU A 123 -2.64 -5.95 -11.31
N ASP A 124 -2.96 -6.14 -12.59
CA ASP A 124 -1.98 -6.20 -13.67
C ASP A 124 -1.11 -4.93 -13.73
N VAL A 125 -1.75 -3.76 -13.65
CA VAL A 125 -1.06 -2.45 -13.60
C VAL A 125 -0.13 -2.39 -12.38
N VAL A 126 -0.59 -2.79 -11.20
CA VAL A 126 0.23 -2.72 -9.98
C VAL A 126 1.41 -3.69 -10.03
N VAL A 127 1.18 -4.95 -10.42
CA VAL A 127 2.20 -5.99 -10.49
C VAL A 127 3.33 -5.61 -11.44
N HIS A 128 3.02 -4.95 -12.56
CA HIS A 128 4.03 -4.55 -13.55
C HIS A 128 4.66 -3.18 -13.25
N ALA A 129 3.90 -2.21 -12.75
CA ALA A 129 4.39 -0.84 -12.57
C ALA A 129 5.09 -0.60 -11.23
N PHE A 130 4.72 -1.35 -10.17
CA PHE A 130 5.37 -1.34 -8.85
C PHE A 130 6.33 -2.54 -8.67
N PRO A 131 6.90 -3.06 -9.76
CA PRO A 131 7.27 -4.47 -9.98
C PRO A 131 7.14 -5.37 -8.74
N LEU A 132 6.08 -6.17 -8.69
CA LEU A 132 5.91 -7.19 -7.66
C LEU A 132 6.46 -8.51 -8.19
N GLU A 133 7.78 -8.68 -8.22
CA GLU A 133 8.44 -9.84 -8.85
C GLU A 133 7.94 -11.21 -8.36
N PRO A 134 7.62 -11.40 -7.06
CA PRO A 134 7.08 -12.69 -6.59
C PRO A 134 5.74 -13.09 -7.21
N PHE A 135 5.01 -12.14 -7.79
CA PHE A 135 3.73 -12.36 -8.48
C PHE A 135 3.89 -12.42 -10.01
N GLN A 136 5.11 -12.64 -10.51
CA GLN A 136 5.40 -12.86 -11.92
C GLN A 136 5.78 -14.34 -12.18
N PRO A 137 5.32 -14.97 -13.29
CA PRO A 137 4.47 -14.41 -14.34
C PRO A 137 3.04 -14.11 -13.86
N TYR A 138 2.49 -12.98 -14.31
CA TYR A 138 1.20 -12.47 -13.83
C TYR A 138 0.06 -13.49 -14.02
N ARG A 139 -0.72 -13.68 -12.96
CA ARG A 139 -1.99 -14.38 -12.97
C ARG A 139 -3.02 -13.59 -12.15
N PRO A 140 -4.22 -13.31 -12.71
CA PRO A 140 -5.26 -12.61 -11.99
C PRO A 140 -5.64 -13.30 -10.66
N GLY A 141 -5.88 -12.50 -9.64
CA GLY A 141 -6.33 -12.93 -8.31
C GLY A 141 -5.21 -13.36 -7.36
N GLN A 142 -3.94 -13.37 -7.78
CA GLN A 142 -2.84 -13.78 -6.90
C GLN A 142 -2.42 -12.66 -5.93
N ALA A 143 -2.13 -11.48 -6.46
CA ALA A 143 -1.85 -10.31 -5.67
C ALA A 143 -3.16 -9.75 -5.10
N PHE A 144 -4.20 -9.56 -5.90
CA PHE A 144 -5.48 -9.00 -5.44
C PHE A 144 -6.63 -9.97 -5.70
N PRO A 145 -6.93 -10.87 -4.76
CA PRO A 145 -8.06 -11.80 -4.91
C PRO A 145 -9.41 -11.08 -4.96
N ARG A 146 -10.36 -11.64 -5.71
CA ARG A 146 -11.74 -11.13 -5.86
C ARG A 146 -12.39 -10.75 -4.54
N ALA A 147 -12.15 -11.53 -3.48
CA ALA A 147 -12.73 -11.32 -2.16
C ALA A 147 -12.39 -9.94 -1.55
N LEU A 148 -11.43 -9.19 -2.11
CA LEU A 148 -11.17 -7.79 -1.72
C LEU A 148 -12.29 -6.83 -2.17
N LEU A 149 -13.04 -7.13 -3.24
CA LEU A 149 -14.17 -6.32 -3.68
C LEU A 149 -15.35 -6.37 -2.70
N ASP A 150 -15.48 -7.48 -1.97
CA ASP A 150 -16.53 -7.67 -0.97
C ASP A 150 -16.22 -6.92 0.34
N ARG A 151 -15.02 -6.35 0.49
CA ARG A 151 -14.60 -5.65 1.70
C ARG A 151 -15.03 -4.18 1.66
N PRO A 152 -15.90 -3.72 2.56
CA PRO A 152 -16.43 -2.37 2.53
C PRO A 152 -15.34 -1.29 2.75
N GLU A 153 -14.22 -1.64 3.37
CA GLU A 153 -13.10 -0.75 3.62
C GLU A 153 -12.09 -0.65 2.47
N VAL A 154 -12.10 -1.59 1.51
CA VAL A 154 -11.09 -1.69 0.44
C VAL A 154 -11.65 -1.12 -0.85
N ARG A 155 -10.96 -0.15 -1.49
CA ARG A 155 -11.36 0.39 -2.80
C ARG A 155 -10.17 0.49 -3.73
N PHE A 156 -10.33 0.04 -4.97
CA PHE A 156 -9.35 0.23 -6.04
C PHE A 156 -9.83 1.29 -7.01
N PHE A 157 -8.87 1.97 -7.65
CA PHE A 157 -9.13 2.99 -8.65
C PHE A 157 -8.22 2.80 -9.86
N LEU A 158 -8.77 3.10 -11.03
CA LEU A 158 -8.08 3.00 -12.32
C LEU A 158 -8.11 4.34 -13.04
N VAL A 159 -7.05 4.60 -13.81
CA VAL A 159 -7.02 5.61 -14.86
C VAL A 159 -6.69 4.92 -16.17
N HIS A 160 -7.51 5.17 -17.19
CA HIS A 160 -7.28 4.72 -18.55
C HIS A 160 -6.91 5.91 -19.42
N ARG A 161 -5.79 5.77 -20.13
CA ARG A 161 -5.25 6.77 -21.05
C ARG A 161 -4.34 6.05 -22.04
N ASP A 162 -4.57 6.24 -23.33
CA ASP A 162 -3.65 5.75 -24.35
C ASP A 162 -2.49 6.75 -24.59
N VAL A 163 -1.49 6.32 -25.36
CA VAL A 163 -0.33 7.15 -25.70
C VAL A 163 -0.68 8.34 -26.60
N ALA A 164 -1.80 8.29 -27.33
CA ALA A 164 -2.31 9.38 -28.15
C ALA A 164 -3.10 10.42 -27.33
N GLY A 165 -3.41 10.11 -26.07
CA GLY A 165 -4.13 10.98 -25.14
C GLY A 165 -5.63 10.71 -25.04
N ALA A 166 -6.17 9.68 -25.71
CA ALA A 166 -7.55 9.26 -25.51
C ALA A 166 -7.74 8.71 -24.10
N THR A 167 -8.88 9.01 -23.49
CA THR A 167 -9.19 8.65 -22.10
C THR A 167 -10.49 7.86 -22.00
N GLY A 168 -10.67 7.15 -20.89
CA GLY A 168 -11.90 6.42 -20.58
C GLY A 168 -11.75 4.90 -20.77
N PRO A 169 -12.79 4.11 -20.47
CA PRO A 169 -12.68 2.65 -20.33
C PRO A 169 -12.24 1.90 -21.60
N ALA A 170 -12.35 2.52 -22.78
CA ALA A 170 -11.89 1.93 -24.04
C ALA A 170 -10.40 2.18 -24.32
N ALA A 171 -9.75 3.11 -23.60
CA ALA A 171 -8.32 3.37 -23.72
C ALA A 171 -7.51 2.33 -22.91
N THR A 172 -6.19 2.27 -23.15
CA THR A 172 -5.32 1.37 -22.39
C THR A 172 -5.25 1.77 -20.91
N PRO A 173 -5.12 0.80 -19.98
CA PRO A 173 -4.90 1.13 -18.57
C PRO A 173 -3.56 1.87 -18.43
N ALA A 174 -3.54 2.90 -17.59
CA ALA A 174 -2.39 3.78 -17.43
C ALA A 174 -1.87 3.84 -15.99
N GLY A 175 -2.76 3.70 -15.01
CA GLY A 175 -2.40 3.72 -13.59
C GLY A 175 -3.48 3.14 -12.70
N ALA A 176 -3.07 2.74 -11.51
CA ALA A 176 -3.94 2.15 -10.51
C ALA A 176 -3.50 2.56 -9.11
N CYS A 177 -4.41 2.48 -8.15
CA CYS A 177 -4.09 2.46 -6.73
C CYS A 177 -5.12 1.66 -5.94
N LEU A 178 -4.76 1.36 -4.70
CA LEU A 178 -5.64 0.80 -3.68
C LEU A 178 -5.77 1.79 -2.52
N THR A 179 -6.95 1.85 -1.91
CA THR A 179 -7.16 2.51 -0.62
C THR A 179 -7.81 1.57 0.38
N VAL A 180 -7.48 1.76 1.66
CA VAL A 180 -8.11 1.04 2.77
C VAL A 180 -8.59 2.05 3.81
N ARG A 181 -9.85 1.97 4.21
CA ARG A 181 -10.44 2.83 5.27
C ARG A 181 -10.35 2.14 6.63
N ASP A 182 -9.90 2.89 7.63
CA ASP A 182 -10.00 2.58 9.07
C ASP A 182 -10.47 3.87 9.76
N GLU A 183 -9.78 4.35 10.79
CA GLU A 183 -9.99 5.69 11.37
C GLU A 183 -9.58 6.81 10.38
N GLY A 184 -8.63 6.52 9.49
CA GLY A 184 -8.26 7.32 8.32
C GLY A 184 -8.32 6.51 7.03
N VAL A 185 -7.70 7.01 5.96
CA VAL A 185 -7.59 6.28 4.67
C VAL A 185 -6.12 6.09 4.30
N GLY A 186 -5.67 4.86 4.10
CA GLY A 186 -4.34 4.61 3.56
C GLY A 186 -4.38 4.53 2.05
N LEU A 187 -3.37 5.08 1.40
CA LEU A 187 -3.12 4.97 -0.04
C LEU A 187 -1.97 3.99 -0.28
N TYR A 188 -2.25 2.93 -1.05
CA TYR A 188 -1.34 1.82 -1.31
C TYR A 188 -1.17 1.58 -2.80
N TRP A 189 0.04 1.13 -3.17
CA TRP A 189 0.40 0.74 -4.53
C TRP A 189 -0.03 1.73 -5.62
N MET A 190 -0.02 3.02 -5.30
CA MET A 190 -0.30 4.07 -6.26
C MET A 190 0.82 4.12 -7.30
N THR A 191 0.47 3.85 -8.55
CA THR A 191 1.46 3.71 -9.61
C THR A 191 0.92 4.10 -10.98
N SER A 192 1.82 4.27 -11.93
CA SER A 192 1.53 4.46 -13.34
C SER A 192 2.48 3.60 -14.16
N LEU A 193 1.94 2.96 -15.19
CA LEU A 193 2.74 2.17 -16.13
C LEU A 193 3.84 3.05 -16.75
N PRO A 194 5.03 2.47 -17.04
CA PRO A 194 6.18 3.24 -17.52
C PRO A 194 5.87 4.19 -18.70
N ALA A 195 5.05 3.75 -19.66
CA ALA A 195 4.66 4.52 -20.83
C ALA A 195 3.82 5.78 -20.52
N HIS A 196 3.24 5.89 -19.32
CA HIS A 196 2.34 6.97 -18.91
C HIS A 196 2.89 7.82 -17.76
N ARG A 197 4.15 7.60 -17.35
CA ARG A 197 4.79 8.39 -16.29
C ARG A 197 4.93 9.85 -16.73
N SER A 198 4.82 10.76 -15.76
CA SER A 198 4.89 12.22 -15.98
C SER A 198 3.83 12.80 -16.93
N GLN A 199 2.73 12.06 -17.19
CA GLN A 199 1.61 12.52 -18.03
C GLN A 199 0.33 12.82 -17.22
N GLY A 200 0.49 13.15 -15.93
CA GLY A 200 -0.62 13.53 -15.05
C GLY A 200 -1.45 12.37 -14.47
N VAL A 201 -1.16 11.11 -14.81
CA VAL A 201 -1.89 9.92 -14.30
C VAL A 201 -1.88 9.85 -12.78
N GLY A 202 -0.70 9.93 -12.15
CA GLY A 202 -0.61 9.92 -10.69
C GLY A 202 -1.37 11.07 -10.05
N ARG A 203 -1.23 12.29 -10.57
CA ARG A 203 -1.96 13.45 -10.04
C ARG A 203 -3.47 13.27 -10.15
N ALA A 204 -3.96 12.75 -11.27
CA ALA A 204 -5.38 12.47 -11.45
C ALA A 204 -5.88 11.40 -10.46
N LEU A 205 -5.18 10.27 -10.31
CA LEU A 205 -5.51 9.24 -9.31
C LEU A 205 -5.63 9.86 -7.91
N LEU A 206 -4.63 10.63 -7.50
CA LEU A 206 -4.60 11.20 -6.16
C LEU A 206 -5.70 12.25 -5.95
N HIS A 207 -5.98 13.11 -6.92
CA HIS A 207 -7.12 14.03 -6.86
C HIS A 207 -8.45 13.27 -6.77
N GLY A 208 -8.66 12.25 -7.60
CA GLY A 208 -9.90 11.46 -7.60
C GLY A 208 -10.14 10.73 -6.28
N VAL A 209 -9.08 10.15 -5.71
CA VAL A 209 -9.12 9.49 -4.40
C VAL A 209 -9.39 10.51 -3.30
N LEU A 210 -8.65 11.63 -3.27
CA LEU A 210 -8.83 12.68 -2.26
C LEU A 210 -10.20 13.36 -2.35
N ALA A 211 -10.77 13.53 -3.54
CA ALA A 211 -12.13 14.07 -3.71
C ALA A 211 -13.18 13.13 -3.09
N ARG A 212 -12.94 11.81 -3.12
CA ARG A 212 -13.85 10.79 -2.58
C ARG A 212 -13.73 10.58 -1.07
N PHE A 213 -12.55 10.82 -0.50
CA PHE A 213 -12.25 10.58 0.92
C PHE A 213 -11.76 11.85 1.64
N GLY A 214 -12.08 13.03 1.11
CA GLY A 214 -11.57 14.31 1.59
C GLY A 214 -12.04 14.70 2.99
N ASP A 215 -12.94 13.93 3.59
CA ASP A 215 -13.45 14.04 4.96
C ASP A 215 -12.54 13.38 6.00
N ALA A 216 -11.60 12.52 5.59
CA ALA A 216 -10.73 11.76 6.47
C ALA A 216 -9.24 12.08 6.24
N PRO A 217 -8.39 11.98 7.29
CA PRO A 217 -6.94 12.05 7.09
C PRO A 217 -6.48 10.88 6.22
N MET A 218 -5.56 11.16 5.30
CA MET A 218 -4.98 10.17 4.39
C MET A 218 -3.53 9.90 4.73
N THR A 219 -3.13 8.63 4.85
CA THR A 219 -1.76 8.20 5.15
C THR A 219 -1.15 7.44 3.97
N LEU A 220 0.16 7.54 3.82
CA LEU A 220 0.93 6.74 2.86
C LEU A 220 2.39 6.64 3.28
N THR A 221 3.09 5.68 2.68
CA THR A 221 4.56 5.64 2.70
C THR A 221 5.08 6.00 1.31
N ALA A 222 5.92 7.02 1.21
CA ALA A 222 6.36 7.53 -0.08
C ALA A 222 7.70 6.92 -0.51
N ALA A 223 7.71 6.26 -1.68
CA ALA A 223 8.95 6.01 -2.39
C ALA A 223 9.55 7.33 -2.90
N ARG A 224 10.89 7.37 -3.07
CA ARG A 224 11.63 8.56 -3.54
C ARG A 224 11.03 9.20 -4.78
N ALA A 225 10.57 8.38 -5.74
CA ALA A 225 9.97 8.86 -6.99
C ALA A 225 8.59 9.51 -6.83
N GLY A 226 7.80 9.08 -5.83
CA GLY A 226 6.44 9.59 -5.59
C GLY A 226 6.39 10.85 -4.71
N ARG A 227 7.40 11.05 -3.85
CA ARG A 227 7.41 12.12 -2.84
C ARG A 227 7.10 13.53 -3.40
N PRO A 228 7.69 13.99 -4.52
CA PRO A 228 7.38 15.33 -5.04
C PRO A 228 5.91 15.55 -5.38
N LEU A 229 5.20 14.49 -5.82
CA LEU A 229 3.76 14.56 -6.08
C LEU A 229 2.97 14.73 -4.78
N TYR A 230 3.29 13.93 -3.76
CA TYR A 230 2.62 13.97 -2.46
C TYR A 230 2.83 15.32 -1.75
N ASP A 231 4.07 15.82 -1.72
CA ASP A 231 4.39 17.15 -1.18
C ASP A 231 3.55 18.24 -1.87
N SER A 232 3.44 18.19 -3.21
CA SER A 232 2.65 19.18 -3.98
C SER A 232 1.14 19.14 -3.71
N LEU A 233 0.65 18.12 -3.00
CA LEU A 233 -0.76 17.91 -2.70
C LEU A 233 -1.08 17.99 -1.21
N GLY A 234 -0.13 18.49 -0.42
CA GLY A 234 -0.33 18.80 1.00
C GLY A 234 -0.13 17.60 1.94
N PHE A 235 0.51 16.53 1.47
CA PHE A 235 1.04 15.52 2.38
C PHE A 235 2.28 16.07 3.08
N ILE A 236 2.38 15.84 4.38
CA ILE A 236 3.54 16.19 5.21
C ILE A 236 4.15 14.91 5.80
N PRO A 237 5.48 14.81 5.90
CA PRO A 237 6.13 13.69 6.59
C PRO A 237 5.86 13.78 8.10
N VAL A 238 5.60 12.62 8.72
CA VAL A 238 5.37 12.50 10.17
C VAL A 238 6.36 11.58 10.85
N ALA A 239 6.99 10.67 10.11
CA ALA A 239 8.08 9.81 10.57
C ALA A 239 8.92 9.31 9.39
N ASP A 240 10.17 8.98 9.65
CA ASP A 240 11.01 8.20 8.75
C ASP A 240 10.95 6.73 9.19
N ALA A 241 10.22 5.90 8.45
CA ALA A 241 10.07 4.49 8.75
C ALA A 241 11.22 3.66 8.16
N THR A 242 11.55 2.55 8.82
CA THR A 242 12.51 1.57 8.32
C THR A 242 11.80 0.34 7.78
N TRP A 243 12.07 0.02 6.52
CA TRP A 243 11.62 -1.20 5.87
C TRP A 243 12.79 -2.17 5.76
N TRP A 244 12.71 -3.27 6.49
CA TRP A 244 13.72 -4.32 6.48
C TRP A 244 13.31 -5.41 5.49
N GLY A 245 14.22 -5.86 4.63
CA GLY A 245 13.97 -6.98 3.71
C GLY A 245 15.23 -7.56 3.10
#